data_AF-A0A970UTG5-F1
#
_entry.id   AF-A0A970UTG5-F1
#
_cell.length_a   1.000
_cell.length_b   1.000
_cell.length_c   1.000
_cell.angle_alpha   90.00
_cell.angle_beta   90.00
_cell.angle_gamma   90.00
#
_symmetry.space_group_name_H-M   'P 1'
#
loop_
_entity.id
_entity.type
_entity.pdbx_description
1 polymer ?
#
loop_
_entity_poly.entity_id
_entity_poly.type
_entity_poly.pdbx_seq_one_letter_code
_entity_poly.pdbx_strand_id
1 'polypeptide(L)'
;MSWFIPYPQLDNEQLEFLENSEKERDRNYWLKGYAGSGKSVLLIHLLLKEKEHNPKSKVIIVLYTLALIDMIRSGIPEEYNNIPIVTYHQFYKMTDTWDLILVDEVQDLPEYIVRDIHSKGKRVIVAGDTNQSIYDEVCETDQISAILNGKSFTLDIIHRISRSIRKIAQFFCYDQNGFNGASMGIIVNLPPRLIKAQDKEEELKWLILSSKEYAKNHYAPAILIPRQFQIFDFFQQLLKFENKPLLPNHLDT
;
A
#
# COMPACT_ATOMS: atom_id res chain seq x y z
N MET A 1 5.25 -11.98 10.83
CA MET A 1 5.06 -10.75 11.64
C MET A 1 3.69 -10.23 11.32
N SER A 2 2.84 -9.94 12.31
CA SER A 2 1.58 -9.25 12.03
C SER A 2 1.92 -7.81 11.67
N TRP A 3 1.64 -7.41 10.42
CA TRP A 3 1.84 -6.03 9.97
C TRP A 3 0.72 -5.11 10.48
N PHE A 4 -0.40 -5.69 10.92
CA PHE A 4 -1.55 -4.97 11.46
C PHE A 4 -1.22 -4.43 12.86
N ILE A 5 -1.51 -3.14 13.06
CA ILE A 5 -1.24 -2.42 14.31
C ILE A 5 -2.56 -2.30 15.11
N PRO A 6 -2.60 -2.74 16.38
CA PRO A 6 -3.82 -2.72 17.18
C PRO A 6 -4.20 -1.30 17.62
N TYR A 7 -5.48 -1.11 17.97
CA TYR A 7 -6.07 0.19 18.30
C TYR A 7 -5.27 1.03 19.32
N PRO A 8 -4.74 0.46 20.43
CA PRO A 8 -3.98 1.25 21.42
C PRO A 8 -2.63 1.78 20.95
N GLN A 9 -2.15 1.32 19.78
CA GLN A 9 -0.88 1.75 19.19
C GLN A 9 -1.08 2.75 18.04
N LEU A 10 -2.33 3.12 17.75
CA LEU A 10 -2.64 4.15 16.75
C LEU A 10 -2.26 5.53 17.29
N ASP A 11 -1.85 6.42 16.38
CA ASP A 11 -1.59 7.82 16.71
C ASP A 11 -2.88 8.65 16.82
N ASN A 12 -2.74 9.91 17.24
CA ASN A 12 -3.89 10.78 17.47
C ASN A 12 -4.68 11.13 16.19
N GLU A 13 -4.02 11.27 15.03
CA GLU A 13 -4.71 11.57 13.75
C GLU A 13 -5.50 10.35 13.27
N GLN A 14 -4.90 9.17 13.43
CA GLN A 14 -5.54 7.88 13.16
C GLN A 14 -6.77 7.66 14.05
N LEU A 15 -6.65 7.93 15.35
CA LEU A 15 -7.76 7.84 16.30
C LEU A 15 -8.86 8.87 15.97
N GLU A 16 -8.50 10.11 15.70
CA GLU A 16 -9.44 11.17 15.31
C GLU A 16 -10.22 10.79 14.05
N PHE A 17 -9.55 10.24 13.04
CA PHE A 17 -10.22 9.75 11.84
C PHE A 17 -11.24 8.65 12.15
N LEU A 18 -10.86 7.65 12.96
CA LEU A 18 -11.77 6.57 13.34
C LEU A 18 -12.98 7.10 14.12
N GLU A 19 -12.77 8.02 15.07
CA GLU A 19 -13.86 8.65 15.84
C GLU A 19 -14.80 9.46 14.95
N ASN A 20 -14.26 10.27 14.04
CA ASN A 20 -15.06 11.07 13.10
C ASN A 20 -15.89 10.16 12.18
N SER A 21 -15.26 9.11 11.66
CA SER A 21 -15.90 8.10 10.84
C SER A 21 -17.02 7.36 11.59
N GLU A 22 -16.91 7.14 12.90
CA GLU A 22 -17.97 6.53 13.70
C GLU A 22 -19.13 7.48 14.01
N LYS A 23 -18.84 8.78 14.21
CA LYS A 23 -19.87 9.80 14.42
C LYS A 23 -20.67 10.06 13.14
N GLU A 24 -20.04 9.92 11.98
CA GLU A 24 -20.60 10.23 10.67
C GLU A 24 -20.70 8.99 9.77
N ARG A 25 -21.45 7.96 10.21
CA ARG A 25 -21.55 6.67 9.48
C ARG A 25 -22.22 6.76 8.12
N ASP A 26 -22.98 7.81 7.83
CA ASP A 26 -23.60 8.00 6.50
C ASP A 26 -22.71 8.81 5.55
N ARG A 27 -21.50 9.19 5.97
CA ARG A 27 -20.57 9.99 5.16
C ARG A 27 -19.53 9.11 4.46
N ASN A 28 -19.31 9.44 3.19
CA ASN A 28 -18.16 8.99 2.43
C ASN A 28 -16.91 9.73 2.89
N TYR A 29 -15.77 9.05 2.85
CA TYR A 29 -14.48 9.63 3.19
C TYR A 29 -13.43 9.39 2.11
N TRP A 30 -12.59 10.39 1.94
CA TRP A 30 -11.33 10.27 1.22
C TRP A 30 -10.18 10.48 2.20
N LEU A 31 -9.57 9.37 2.60
CA LEU A 31 -8.44 9.30 3.50
C LEU A 31 -7.13 9.46 2.72
N LYS A 32 -6.49 10.62 2.87
CA LYS A 32 -5.21 10.93 2.25
C LYS A 32 -4.08 10.71 3.23
N GLY A 33 -2.91 10.41 2.73
CA GLY A 33 -1.69 10.46 3.54
C GLY A 33 -0.51 9.84 2.81
N TYR A 34 0.68 10.16 3.26
CA TYR A 34 1.92 9.71 2.63
C TYR A 34 2.16 8.19 2.78
N ALA A 35 3.11 7.65 2.02
CA ALA A 35 3.63 6.30 2.25
C ALA A 35 3.99 6.08 3.72
N GLY A 36 3.39 5.04 4.33
CA GLY A 36 3.67 4.67 5.70
C GLY A 36 2.91 5.46 6.77
N SER A 37 1.85 6.19 6.42
CA SER A 37 0.96 6.85 7.40
C SER A 37 -0.09 5.94 8.05
N GLY A 38 -0.23 4.69 7.60
CA GLY A 38 -1.13 3.70 8.21
C GLY A 38 -2.53 3.61 7.58
N LYS A 39 -2.75 4.15 6.38
CA LYS A 39 -4.02 4.07 5.64
C LYS A 39 -4.66 2.67 5.61
N SER A 40 -3.92 1.65 5.16
CA SER A 40 -4.42 0.27 5.08
C SER A 40 -4.78 -0.31 6.45
N VAL A 41 -4.05 0.08 7.51
CA VAL A 41 -4.37 -0.32 8.90
C VAL A 41 -5.71 0.29 9.33
N LEU A 42 -5.95 1.55 8.99
CA LEU A 42 -7.22 2.22 9.29
C LEU A 42 -8.40 1.61 8.54
N LEU A 43 -8.23 1.18 7.29
CA LEU A 43 -9.28 0.45 6.56
C LEU A 43 -9.69 -0.84 7.31
N ILE A 44 -8.73 -1.58 7.87
CA ILE A 44 -9.05 -2.77 8.68
C ILE A 44 -9.79 -2.36 9.97
N HIS A 45 -9.34 -1.33 10.67
CA HIS A 45 -10.07 -0.85 11.87
C HIS A 45 -11.50 -0.42 11.56
N LEU A 46 -11.74 0.23 10.41
CA LEU A 46 -13.08 0.60 9.96
C LEU A 46 -13.94 -0.64 9.70
N LEU A 47 -13.37 -1.67 9.07
CA LEU A 47 -14.05 -2.94 8.88
C LEU A 47 -14.46 -3.55 10.23
N LEU A 48 -13.52 -3.63 11.18
CA LEU A 48 -13.77 -4.22 12.50
C LEU A 48 -14.87 -3.47 13.24
N LYS A 49 -14.79 -2.12 13.28
CA LYS A 49 -15.80 -1.25 13.91
C LYS A 49 -17.18 -1.36 13.24
N GLU A 50 -17.23 -1.57 11.93
CA GLU A 50 -18.50 -1.79 11.21
C GLU A 50 -19.12 -3.14 11.58
N LYS A 51 -18.29 -4.19 11.70
CA LYS A 51 -18.76 -5.53 12.09
C LYS A 51 -19.15 -5.63 13.56
N GLU A 52 -18.44 -4.94 14.45
CA GLU A 52 -18.82 -4.82 15.87
C GLU A 52 -20.17 -4.10 16.01
N HIS A 53 -20.40 -3.04 15.23
CA HIS A 53 -21.65 -2.29 15.26
C HIS A 53 -22.82 -3.06 14.64
N ASN A 54 -22.61 -3.66 13.47
CA ASN A 54 -23.61 -4.44 12.75
C ASN A 54 -22.95 -5.68 12.09
N PRO A 55 -23.02 -6.86 12.75
CA PRO A 55 -22.41 -8.09 12.23
C PRO A 55 -22.92 -8.51 10.84
N LYS A 56 -24.15 -8.10 10.49
CA LYS A 56 -24.80 -8.41 9.21
C LYS A 56 -24.47 -7.43 8.09
N SER A 57 -23.76 -6.34 8.38
CA SER A 57 -23.37 -5.32 7.39
C SER A 57 -22.60 -5.96 6.23
N LYS A 58 -23.02 -5.69 4.99
CA LYS A 58 -22.32 -6.15 3.78
C LYS A 58 -21.13 -5.23 3.52
N VAL A 59 -19.94 -5.70 3.86
CA VAL A 59 -18.68 -4.97 3.68
C VAL A 59 -17.86 -5.63 2.57
N ILE A 60 -17.17 -4.83 1.76
CA ILE A 60 -16.20 -5.30 0.76
C ILE A 60 -14.95 -4.42 0.78
N ILE A 61 -13.79 -5.05 0.54
CA ILE A 61 -12.53 -4.35 0.36
C ILE A 61 -12.08 -4.50 -1.10
N VAL A 62 -11.84 -3.37 -1.76
CA VAL A 62 -11.41 -3.29 -3.16
C VAL A 62 -9.96 -2.81 -3.23
N LEU A 63 -9.12 -3.57 -3.92
CA LEU A 63 -7.67 -3.36 -3.99
C LEU A 63 -7.19 -3.35 -5.45
N TYR A 64 -5.98 -2.85 -5.67
CA TYR A 64 -5.38 -2.86 -7.02
C TYR A 64 -4.79 -4.22 -7.39
N THR A 65 -3.93 -4.80 -6.53
CA THR A 65 -3.17 -6.02 -6.84
C THR A 65 -3.62 -7.23 -6.02
N LEU A 66 -3.33 -8.44 -6.53
CA LEU A 66 -3.53 -9.69 -5.79
C LEU A 66 -2.64 -9.77 -4.54
N ALA A 67 -1.42 -9.24 -4.59
CA ALA A 67 -0.51 -9.24 -3.44
C ALA A 67 -1.07 -8.44 -2.25
N LEU A 68 -1.77 -7.33 -2.53
CA LEU A 68 -2.46 -6.57 -1.49
C LEU A 68 -3.62 -7.35 -0.88
N ILE A 69 -4.32 -8.20 -1.64
CA ILE A 69 -5.38 -9.06 -1.09
C ILE A 69 -4.81 -9.96 0.00
N ASP A 70 -3.69 -10.63 -0.27
CA ASP A 70 -3.06 -11.54 0.70
C ASP A 70 -2.57 -10.77 1.94
N MET A 71 -2.02 -9.57 1.75
CA MET A 71 -1.62 -8.70 2.86
C MET A 71 -2.83 -8.33 3.72
N ILE A 72 -3.90 -7.79 3.13
CA ILE A 72 -5.11 -7.40 3.88
C ILE A 72 -5.74 -8.61 4.58
N ARG A 73 -5.86 -9.76 3.91
CA ARG A 73 -6.37 -11.01 4.52
C ARG A 73 -5.58 -11.39 5.77
N SER A 74 -4.26 -11.29 5.74
CA SER A 74 -3.41 -11.63 6.90
C SER A 74 -3.56 -10.68 8.08
N GLY A 75 -4.14 -9.48 7.87
CA GLY A 75 -4.42 -8.50 8.93
C GLY A 75 -5.84 -8.60 9.50
N ILE A 76 -6.72 -9.39 8.89
CA ILE A 76 -8.12 -9.54 9.32
C ILE A 76 -8.25 -10.77 10.24
N PRO A 77 -8.98 -10.65 11.37
CA PRO A 77 -9.29 -11.79 12.24
C PRO A 77 -10.05 -12.91 11.51
N GLU A 78 -9.80 -14.16 11.90
CA GLU A 78 -10.35 -15.33 11.20
C GLU A 78 -11.89 -15.34 11.12
N GLU A 79 -12.56 -14.79 12.13
CA GLU A 79 -14.02 -14.64 12.18
C GLU A 79 -14.61 -13.80 11.02
N TYR A 80 -13.78 -12.97 10.38
CA TYR A 80 -14.15 -12.11 9.25
C TYR A 80 -13.53 -12.57 7.91
N ASN A 81 -12.99 -13.78 7.83
CA ASN A 81 -12.40 -14.33 6.60
C ASN A 81 -13.40 -14.48 5.44
N ASN A 82 -14.71 -14.47 5.73
CA ASN A 82 -15.77 -14.54 4.72
C ASN A 82 -16.02 -13.21 4.00
N ILE A 83 -15.38 -12.11 4.44
CA ILE A 83 -15.55 -10.80 3.83
C ILE A 83 -14.84 -10.79 2.46
N PRO A 84 -15.53 -10.34 1.40
CA PRO A 84 -14.93 -10.25 0.08
C PRO A 84 -13.81 -9.21 0.06
N ILE A 85 -12.64 -9.65 -0.37
CA ILE A 85 -11.46 -8.84 -0.63
C ILE A 85 -11.04 -9.14 -2.04
N VAL A 86 -11.16 -8.15 -2.91
CA VAL A 86 -11.14 -8.36 -4.36
C VAL A 86 -10.31 -7.30 -5.05
N THR A 87 -9.86 -7.61 -6.26
CA THR A 87 -9.30 -6.57 -7.13
C THR A 87 -10.41 -5.70 -7.72
N TYR A 88 -10.10 -4.48 -8.14
CA TYR A 88 -11.07 -3.62 -8.82
C TYR A 88 -11.64 -4.28 -10.10
N HIS A 89 -10.84 -5.11 -10.79
CA HIS A 89 -11.29 -5.89 -11.96
C HIS A 89 -12.38 -6.91 -11.59
N GLN A 90 -12.25 -7.56 -10.44
CA GLN A 90 -13.24 -8.49 -9.93
C GLN A 90 -14.49 -7.73 -9.46
N PHE A 91 -14.30 -6.62 -8.72
CA PHE A 91 -15.37 -5.76 -8.24
C PHE A 91 -16.24 -5.21 -9.39
N TYR A 92 -15.63 -4.73 -10.47
CA TYR A 92 -16.34 -4.16 -11.62
C TYR A 92 -17.34 -5.14 -12.24
N LYS A 93 -17.04 -6.45 -12.20
CA LYS A 93 -17.91 -7.51 -12.72
C LYS A 93 -19.08 -7.85 -11.79
N MET A 94 -19.06 -7.39 -10.53
CA MET A 94 -20.11 -7.64 -9.56
C MET A 94 -21.28 -6.67 -9.74
N THR A 95 -22.49 -7.15 -9.48
CA THR A 95 -23.73 -6.34 -9.49
C THR A 95 -24.28 -6.06 -8.10
N ASP A 96 -23.67 -6.64 -7.06
CA ASP A 96 -24.08 -6.47 -5.67
C ASP A 96 -23.87 -5.05 -5.17
N THR A 97 -24.73 -4.64 -4.23
CA THR A 97 -24.58 -3.41 -3.46
C THR A 97 -24.12 -3.70 -2.03
N TRP A 98 -23.36 -2.76 -1.47
CA TRP A 98 -22.67 -2.92 -0.20
C TRP A 98 -23.06 -1.82 0.78
N ASP A 99 -23.12 -2.16 2.07
CA ASP A 99 -23.32 -1.17 3.14
C ASP A 99 -22.05 -0.33 3.33
N LEU A 100 -20.88 -0.96 3.21
CA LEU A 100 -19.57 -0.30 3.27
C LEU A 100 -18.63 -0.84 2.19
N ILE A 101 -18.07 0.07 1.39
CA ILE A 101 -16.96 -0.21 0.47
C ILE A 101 -15.70 0.48 0.99
N LEU A 102 -14.66 -0.31 1.19
CA LEU A 102 -13.33 0.16 1.56
C LEU A 102 -12.41 0.01 0.35
N VAL A 103 -11.68 1.05 0.00
CA VAL A 103 -10.78 1.05 -1.16
C VAL A 103 -9.39 1.48 -0.71
N ASP A 104 -8.38 0.72 -1.08
CA ASP A 104 -6.98 1.11 -0.90
C ASP A 104 -6.33 1.44 -2.25
N GLU A 105 -5.30 2.27 -2.24
CA GLU A 105 -4.57 2.76 -3.42
C GLU A 105 -5.50 3.39 -4.48
N VAL A 106 -6.45 4.22 -4.05
CA VAL A 106 -7.45 4.85 -4.95
C VAL A 106 -6.81 5.71 -6.05
N GLN A 107 -5.61 6.25 -5.83
CA GLN A 107 -4.88 7.04 -6.82
C GLN A 107 -4.48 6.25 -8.07
N ASP A 108 -4.52 4.92 -8.00
CA ASP A 108 -4.19 4.04 -9.13
C ASP A 108 -5.47 3.60 -9.88
N LEU A 109 -6.66 3.98 -9.42
CA LEU A 109 -7.92 3.57 -10.03
C LEU A 109 -8.38 4.53 -11.13
N PRO A 110 -8.86 4.02 -12.28
CA PRO A 110 -9.51 4.83 -13.29
C PRO A 110 -10.81 5.48 -12.80
N GLU A 111 -11.17 6.63 -13.37
CA GLU A 111 -12.38 7.39 -12.97
C GLU A 111 -13.67 6.56 -13.03
N TYR A 112 -13.84 5.74 -14.08
CA TYR A 112 -15.04 4.92 -14.25
C TYR A 112 -15.19 3.88 -13.13
N ILE A 113 -14.08 3.39 -12.56
CA ILE A 113 -14.08 2.47 -11.42
C ILE A 113 -14.48 3.22 -10.15
N VAL A 114 -13.97 4.44 -9.93
CA VAL A 114 -14.36 5.26 -8.76
C VAL A 114 -15.86 5.56 -8.80
N ARG A 115 -16.43 5.85 -9.98
CA ARG A 115 -17.87 6.04 -10.18
C ARG A 115 -18.67 4.76 -9.91
N ASP A 116 -18.19 3.62 -10.40
CA ASP A 116 -18.82 2.32 -10.18
C ASP A 116 -18.85 1.95 -8.68
N ILE A 117 -17.73 2.14 -7.99
CA ILE A 117 -17.62 2.01 -6.53
C ILE A 117 -18.65 2.89 -5.82
N HIS A 118 -18.71 4.18 -6.16
CA HIS A 118 -19.67 5.10 -5.56
C HIS A 118 -21.12 4.65 -5.79
N SER A 119 -21.45 4.14 -6.97
CA SER A 119 -22.81 3.70 -7.31
C SER A 119 -23.28 2.46 -6.56
N LYS A 120 -22.35 1.60 -6.12
CA LYS A 120 -22.64 0.30 -5.48
C LYS A 120 -22.54 0.33 -3.95
N GLY A 121 -22.05 1.42 -3.35
CA GLY A 121 -21.86 1.55 -1.90
C GLY A 121 -22.84 2.54 -1.27
N LYS A 122 -23.45 2.18 -0.14
CA LYS A 122 -24.16 3.16 0.70
C LYS A 122 -23.18 4.11 1.38
N ARG A 123 -22.05 3.56 1.82
CA ARG A 123 -20.92 4.28 2.40
C ARG A 123 -19.64 3.83 1.70
N VAL A 124 -18.84 4.80 1.26
CA VAL A 124 -17.57 4.56 0.58
C VAL A 124 -16.45 5.29 1.30
N ILE A 125 -15.42 4.56 1.70
CA ILE A 125 -14.19 5.12 2.25
C ILE A 125 -13.05 4.69 1.34
N VAL A 126 -12.42 5.66 0.69
CA VAL A 126 -11.24 5.44 -0.14
C VAL A 126 -10.00 5.95 0.55
N ALA A 127 -8.91 5.23 0.42
CA ALA A 127 -7.60 5.62 0.92
C ALA A 127 -6.58 5.66 -0.21
N GLY A 128 -5.68 6.65 -0.17
CA GLY A 128 -4.63 6.78 -1.17
C GLY A 128 -3.57 7.82 -0.86
N ASP A 129 -2.53 7.85 -1.69
CA ASP A 129 -1.46 8.85 -1.66
C ASP A 129 -1.34 9.51 -3.03
N THR A 130 -1.63 10.81 -3.08
CA THR A 130 -1.60 11.62 -4.30
C THR A 130 -0.19 11.76 -4.90
N ASN A 131 0.86 11.44 -4.14
CA ASN A 131 2.25 11.49 -4.61
C ASN A 131 2.76 10.14 -5.13
N GLN A 132 1.97 9.06 -5.05
CA GLN A 132 2.39 7.69 -5.42
C GLN A 132 1.64 7.12 -6.62
N SER A 133 0.99 7.95 -7.44
CA SER A 133 0.42 7.45 -8.69
C SER A 133 1.55 7.09 -9.67
N ILE A 134 1.60 5.82 -10.07
CA ILE A 134 2.62 5.27 -10.98
C ILE A 134 2.04 4.59 -12.22
N TYR A 135 0.71 4.58 -12.35
CA TYR A 135 -0.01 4.02 -13.50
C TYR A 135 -0.61 5.12 -14.37
N ASP A 136 -0.75 4.84 -15.66
CA ASP A 136 -1.42 5.75 -16.61
C ASP A 136 -2.95 5.65 -16.49
N GLU A 137 -3.67 6.67 -17.00
CA GLU A 137 -5.15 6.71 -17.10
C GLU A 137 -5.90 6.60 -15.75
N VAL A 138 -5.32 7.17 -14.70
CA VAL A 138 -5.90 7.20 -13.35
C VAL A 138 -6.89 8.34 -13.15
N CYS A 139 -7.75 8.23 -12.13
CA CYS A 139 -8.66 9.30 -11.72
C CYS A 139 -7.89 10.45 -11.07
N GLU A 140 -8.14 11.67 -11.53
CA GLU A 140 -7.54 12.85 -10.93
C GLU A 140 -8.01 13.04 -9.48
N THR A 141 -7.08 13.48 -8.66
CA THR A 141 -7.24 13.68 -7.21
C THR A 141 -8.47 14.53 -6.86
N ASP A 142 -8.69 15.63 -7.59
CA ASP A 142 -9.87 16.50 -7.40
C ASP A 142 -11.18 15.86 -7.85
N GLN A 143 -11.12 14.98 -8.86
CA GLN A 143 -12.29 14.24 -9.34
C GLN A 143 -12.73 13.18 -8.34
N ILE A 144 -11.80 12.53 -7.63
CA ILE A 144 -12.13 11.57 -6.57
C ILE A 144 -13.01 12.22 -5.50
N SER A 145 -12.62 13.41 -5.02
CA SER A 145 -13.45 14.24 -4.11
C SER A 145 -14.86 14.48 -4.66
N ALA A 146 -14.93 14.93 -5.92
CA ALA A 146 -16.18 15.32 -6.55
C ALA A 146 -17.12 14.13 -6.75
N ILE A 147 -16.59 12.97 -7.15
CA ILE A 147 -17.36 11.75 -7.37
C ILE A 147 -17.90 11.20 -6.05
N LEU A 148 -17.06 11.15 -5.02
CA LEU A 148 -17.45 10.57 -3.74
C LEU A 148 -18.38 11.48 -2.92
N ASN A 149 -18.38 12.80 -3.20
CA ASN A 149 -19.05 13.81 -2.38
C ASN A 149 -18.73 13.61 -0.87
N GLY A 150 -17.48 13.23 -0.59
CA GLY A 150 -17.02 12.76 0.70
C GLY A 150 -16.17 13.80 1.43
N LYS A 151 -16.03 13.63 2.75
CA LYS A 151 -15.08 14.44 3.53
C LYS A 151 -13.66 13.98 3.28
N SER A 152 -12.76 14.92 3.03
CA SER A 152 -11.33 14.66 3.01
C SER A 152 -10.78 14.63 4.43
N PHE A 153 -9.93 13.66 4.73
CA PHE A 153 -9.13 13.61 5.96
C PHE A 153 -7.69 13.29 5.58
N THR A 154 -6.71 14.00 6.12
CA THR A 154 -5.29 13.83 5.79
C THR A 154 -4.52 13.31 7.00
N LEU A 155 -3.70 12.30 6.79
CA LEU A 155 -2.72 11.79 7.75
C LEU A 155 -1.34 12.37 7.42
N ASP A 156 -0.80 13.17 8.34
CA ASP A 156 0.47 13.86 8.22
C ASP A 156 1.58 13.17 9.02
N ILE A 157 1.28 12.13 9.82
CA ILE A 157 2.31 11.34 10.52
C ILE A 157 2.79 10.15 9.67
N ILE A 158 4.11 10.00 9.51
CA ILE A 158 4.76 8.88 8.79
C ILE A 158 5.46 7.94 9.78
N HIS A 159 5.12 6.65 9.74
CA HIS A 159 5.61 5.61 10.67
C HIS A 159 6.60 4.62 10.07
N ARG A 160 6.74 4.55 8.74
CA ARG A 160 7.53 3.49 8.07
C ARG A 160 8.85 3.96 7.45
N ILE A 161 8.97 5.24 7.11
CA ILE A 161 10.13 5.78 6.38
C ILE A 161 11.05 6.51 7.37
N SER A 162 12.36 6.26 7.38
CA SER A 162 13.30 6.98 8.23
C SER A 162 13.57 8.41 7.74
N ARG A 163 14.12 9.29 8.60
CA ARG A 163 14.50 10.66 8.22
C ARG A 163 15.51 10.69 7.07
N SER A 164 16.44 9.74 7.03
CA SER A 164 17.47 9.66 5.99
C SER A 164 16.88 9.29 4.62
N ILE A 165 15.94 8.33 4.57
CA ILE A 165 15.26 7.94 3.34
C ILE A 165 14.33 9.06 2.86
N ARG A 166 13.63 9.71 3.78
CA ARG A 166 12.75 10.85 3.48
C ARG A 166 13.47 12.00 2.77
N LYS A 167 14.68 12.35 3.24
CA LYS A 167 15.54 13.37 2.60
C LYS A 167 15.90 13.06 1.15
N ILE A 168 15.84 11.79 0.74
CA ILE A 168 16.03 11.40 -0.66
C ILE A 168 14.69 11.35 -1.38
N ALA A 169 13.69 10.69 -0.78
CA ALA A 169 12.37 10.50 -1.38
C ALA A 169 11.68 11.83 -1.72
N GLN A 170 11.90 12.89 -0.92
CA GLN A 170 11.34 14.23 -1.17
C GLN A 170 11.61 14.75 -2.59
N PHE A 171 12.74 14.41 -3.21
CA PHE A 171 13.08 14.91 -4.54
C PHE A 171 12.19 14.31 -5.64
N PHE A 172 11.47 13.24 -5.32
CA PHE A 172 10.55 12.55 -6.20
C PHE A 172 9.08 12.80 -5.85
N CYS A 173 8.80 13.61 -4.82
CA CYS A 173 7.44 13.98 -4.43
C CYS A 173 7.04 15.32 -5.05
N TYR A 174 5.78 15.45 -5.48
CA TYR A 174 5.23 16.73 -5.93
C TYR A 174 5.07 17.70 -4.76
N ASP A 175 4.55 17.23 -3.62
CA ASP A 175 4.46 18.02 -2.39
C ASP A 175 5.69 17.84 -1.49
N GLN A 176 6.81 18.45 -1.88
CA GLN A 176 8.06 18.37 -1.10
C GLN A 176 7.93 18.99 0.30
N ASN A 177 7.18 20.09 0.42
CA ASN A 177 7.06 20.83 1.67
C ASN A 177 6.19 20.09 2.67
N GLY A 178 5.01 19.60 2.24
CA GLY A 178 4.15 18.75 3.06
C GLY A 178 4.85 17.43 3.40
N PHE A 179 5.48 16.79 2.41
CA PHE A 179 6.22 15.55 2.65
C PHE A 179 7.41 15.74 3.59
N ASN A 180 7.97 16.94 3.80
CA ASN A 180 8.98 17.22 4.83
C ASN A 180 8.42 17.75 6.16
N GLY A 181 7.25 18.40 6.12
CA GLY A 181 6.55 18.92 7.28
C GLY A 181 5.86 17.82 8.10
N ALA A 182 5.48 16.72 7.45
CA ALA A 182 4.88 15.54 8.08
C ALA A 182 5.65 15.06 9.32
N SER A 183 4.95 14.69 10.39
CA SER A 183 5.56 14.22 11.63
C SER A 183 6.09 12.80 11.49
N MET A 184 7.05 12.39 12.34
CA MET A 184 7.73 11.11 12.22
C MET A 184 7.55 10.25 13.46
N GLY A 185 7.18 8.98 13.24
CA GLY A 185 7.27 7.94 14.26
C GLY A 185 8.72 7.59 14.63
N ILE A 186 8.88 6.72 15.63
CA ILE A 186 10.19 6.26 16.11
C ILE A 186 10.70 5.16 15.17
N ILE A 187 11.72 5.46 14.36
CA ILE A 187 12.31 4.53 13.39
C ILE A 187 13.84 4.60 13.46
N VAL A 188 14.48 3.44 13.33
CA VAL A 188 15.94 3.33 13.21
C VAL A 188 16.43 4.06 11.96
N ASN A 189 17.31 5.03 12.14
CA ASN A 189 17.76 5.93 11.07
C ASN A 189 19.16 5.54 10.56
N LEU A 190 19.24 4.62 9.61
CA LEU A 190 20.48 4.32 8.90
C LEU A 190 20.63 5.18 7.63
N PRO A 191 21.83 5.70 7.31
CA PRO A 191 22.02 6.46 6.09
C PRO A 191 21.94 5.53 4.86
N PRO A 192 21.24 5.94 3.80
CA PRO A 192 21.25 5.24 2.52
C PRO A 192 22.67 5.23 1.94
N ARG A 193 23.04 4.15 1.24
CA ARG A 193 24.36 3.97 0.62
C ARG A 193 24.21 4.01 -0.89
N LEU A 194 25.02 4.84 -1.55
CA LEU A 194 25.20 4.82 -3.00
C LEU A 194 26.47 4.02 -3.31
N ILE A 195 26.33 2.95 -4.08
CA ILE A 195 27.44 2.09 -4.49
C ILE A 195 27.65 2.26 -5.98
N LYS A 196 28.92 2.45 -6.38
CA LYS A 196 29.31 2.56 -7.77
C LYS A 196 30.12 1.31 -8.14
N ALA A 197 29.65 0.58 -9.14
CA ALA A 197 30.35 -0.53 -9.76
C ALA A 197 30.99 -0.08 -11.09
N GLN A 198 32.06 -0.75 -11.50
CA GLN A 198 32.73 -0.53 -12.79
C GLN A 198 31.92 -1.10 -13.94
N ASP A 199 31.23 -2.22 -13.70
CA ASP A 199 30.37 -2.90 -14.63
C ASP A 199 29.17 -3.57 -13.93
N LYS A 200 28.29 -4.17 -14.74
CA LYS A 200 27.07 -4.82 -14.27
C LYS A 200 27.35 -6.10 -13.46
N GLU A 201 28.41 -6.83 -13.77
CA GLU A 201 28.74 -8.08 -13.05
C GLU A 201 29.21 -7.76 -11.63
N GLU A 202 30.00 -6.70 -11.45
CA GLU A 202 30.39 -6.19 -10.15
C GLU A 202 29.19 -5.69 -9.33
N GLU A 203 28.26 -4.93 -9.95
CA GLU A 203 27.03 -4.46 -9.31
C GLU A 203 26.19 -5.64 -8.77
N LEU A 204 25.94 -6.65 -9.62
CA LEU A 204 25.13 -7.81 -9.28
C LEU A 204 25.80 -8.67 -8.21
N LYS A 205 27.12 -8.87 -8.31
CA LYS A 205 27.89 -9.57 -7.27
C LYS A 205 27.80 -8.86 -5.92
N TRP A 206 27.94 -7.53 -5.89
CA TRP A 206 27.81 -6.75 -4.66
C TRP A 206 26.41 -6.88 -4.05
N LEU A 207 25.36 -6.80 -4.86
CA LEU A 207 23.97 -6.99 -4.44
C LEU A 207 23.76 -8.37 -3.82
N ILE A 208 24.19 -9.44 -4.49
CA ILE A 208 24.07 -10.83 -4.02
C ILE A 208 24.75 -11.01 -2.66
N LEU A 209 26.00 -10.56 -2.53
CA LEU A 209 26.77 -10.70 -1.29
C LEU A 209 26.12 -9.92 -0.14
N SER A 210 25.73 -8.68 -0.40
CA SER A 210 25.12 -7.81 0.61
C SER A 210 23.77 -8.36 1.05
N SER A 211 22.90 -8.76 0.13
CA SER A 211 21.60 -9.36 0.46
C SER A 211 21.77 -10.65 1.28
N LYS A 212 22.75 -11.50 0.95
CA LYS A 212 23.06 -12.68 1.75
C LYS A 212 23.55 -12.35 3.15
N GLU A 213 24.38 -11.33 3.30
CA GLU A 213 24.85 -10.87 4.60
C GLU A 213 23.69 -10.36 5.47
N TYR A 214 22.80 -9.54 4.91
CA TYR A 214 21.58 -9.11 5.59
C TYR A 214 20.70 -10.30 6.00
N ALA A 215 20.48 -11.25 5.09
CA ALA A 215 19.71 -12.47 5.37
C ALA A 215 20.33 -13.31 6.51
N LYS A 216 21.66 -13.47 6.53
CA LYS A 216 22.38 -14.15 7.62
C LYS A 216 22.21 -13.46 8.97
N ASN A 217 22.04 -12.14 8.97
CA ASN A 217 21.78 -11.34 10.16
C ASN A 217 20.27 -11.22 10.48
N HIS A 218 19.46 -12.16 10.00
CA HIS A 218 18.01 -12.23 10.24
C HIS A 218 17.18 -11.04 9.71
N TYR A 219 17.74 -10.26 8.77
CA TYR A 219 16.95 -9.30 7.99
C TYR A 219 16.28 -9.98 6.80
N ALA A 220 15.18 -9.41 6.31
CA ALA A 220 14.52 -9.83 5.08
C ALA A 220 14.83 -8.81 3.96
N PRO A 221 15.93 -8.98 3.20
CA PRO A 221 16.30 -8.04 2.14
C PRO A 221 15.30 -8.13 0.98
N ALA A 222 14.97 -6.97 0.42
CA ALA A 222 14.23 -6.85 -0.84
C ALA A 222 15.12 -6.15 -1.87
N ILE A 223 15.12 -6.66 -3.11
CA ILE A 223 15.84 -6.07 -4.24
C ILE A 223 14.79 -5.60 -5.24
N LEU A 224 14.78 -4.31 -5.53
CA LEU A 224 13.91 -3.72 -6.53
C LEU A 224 14.66 -3.60 -7.86
N ILE A 225 14.18 -4.28 -8.89
CA ILE A 225 14.76 -4.28 -10.23
C ILE A 225 13.72 -3.67 -11.17
N PRO A 226 14.05 -2.61 -11.93
CA PRO A 226 13.04 -1.82 -12.64
C PRO A 226 12.46 -2.53 -13.87
N ARG A 227 13.14 -3.53 -14.45
CA ARG A 227 12.65 -4.25 -15.64
C ARG A 227 12.69 -5.75 -15.45
N GLN A 228 11.64 -6.43 -15.91
CA GLN A 228 11.48 -7.87 -15.77
C GLN A 228 12.64 -8.68 -16.37
N PHE A 229 13.15 -8.30 -17.56
CA PHE A 229 14.28 -9.02 -18.16
C PHE A 229 15.57 -8.93 -17.33
N GLN A 230 15.73 -7.87 -16.54
CA GLN A 230 16.91 -7.72 -15.65
C GLN A 230 16.81 -8.67 -14.46
N ILE A 231 15.61 -9.11 -14.06
CA ILE A 231 15.41 -10.11 -13.01
C ILE A 231 15.98 -11.45 -13.47
N PHE A 232 15.72 -11.85 -14.72
CA PHE A 232 16.30 -13.08 -15.28
C PHE A 232 17.83 -13.04 -15.27
N ASP A 233 18.42 -11.93 -15.74
CA ASP A 233 19.88 -11.75 -15.72
C ASP A 233 20.45 -11.78 -14.29
N PHE A 234 19.77 -11.15 -13.32
CA PHE A 234 20.14 -11.26 -11.90
C PHE A 234 20.17 -12.72 -11.43
N PHE A 235 19.15 -13.51 -11.74
CA PHE A 235 19.11 -14.92 -11.35
C PHE A 235 20.15 -15.77 -12.07
N GLN A 236 20.42 -15.51 -13.35
CA GLN A 236 21.50 -16.19 -14.08
C GLN A 236 22.86 -15.94 -13.43
N GLN A 237 23.14 -14.68 -13.05
CA GLN A 237 24.38 -14.33 -12.35
C GLN A 237 24.44 -14.93 -10.94
N LEU A 238 23.34 -14.93 -10.19
CA LEU A 238 23.26 -15.59 -8.89
C LEU A 238 23.58 -17.09 -9.01
N LEU A 239 22.99 -17.79 -9.98
CA LEU A 239 23.22 -19.23 -10.16
C LEU A 239 24.68 -19.51 -10.57
N LYS A 240 25.23 -18.72 -11.49
CA LYS A 240 26.65 -18.78 -11.86
C LYS A 240 27.56 -18.57 -10.64
N PHE A 241 27.28 -17.55 -9.83
CA PHE A 241 28.05 -17.21 -8.63
C PHE A 241 28.01 -18.34 -7.57
N GLU A 242 26.87 -19.03 -7.46
CA GLU A 242 26.66 -20.14 -6.54
C GLU A 242 27.10 -21.51 -7.09
N ASN A 243 27.68 -21.56 -8.30
CA ASN A 243 27.99 -22.80 -9.02
C ASN A 243 26.77 -23.73 -9.16
N LYS A 244 25.59 -23.16 -9.43
CA LYS A 244 24.34 -23.87 -9.66
C LYS A 244 24.00 -23.92 -11.15
N PRO A 245 23.19 -24.90 -11.60
CA PRO A 245 22.70 -24.95 -12.97
C PRO A 245 21.98 -23.63 -13.35
N LEU A 246 22.27 -23.11 -14.53
CA LEU A 246 21.66 -21.90 -15.07
C LEU A 246 20.18 -22.14 -15.42
N LEU A 247 19.39 -21.07 -15.43
CA LEU A 247 18.03 -21.12 -15.94
C LEU A 247 18.04 -21.41 -17.46
N PRO A 248 17.06 -22.16 -17.99
CA PRO A 248 16.88 -22.32 -19.42
C PRO A 248 16.73 -20.94 -20.10
N ASN A 249 17.22 -20.81 -21.34
CA ASN A 249 17.18 -19.57 -22.11
C ASN A 249 15.75 -19.10 -22.49
N HIS A 250 14.74 -19.87 -22.12
CA HIS A 250 13.33 -19.57 -22.34
C HIS A 250 12.66 -19.58 -20.97
N LEU A 251 12.23 -18.39 -20.53
CA LEU A 251 11.09 -18.32 -19.63
C LEU A 251 9.91 -18.66 -20.52
N ASP A 252 9.39 -19.89 -20.43
CA ASP A 252 8.09 -20.22 -21.03
C ASP A 252 7.06 -19.29 -20.35
N THR A 253 6.74 -18.18 -21.01
CA THR A 253 5.66 -17.26 -20.67
C THR A 253 4.38 -17.69 -21.36
#